data_AF-A0A954XD49-F1
#
_entry.id   AF-A0A954XD49-F1
#
_cell.length_a   1.000
_cell.length_b   1.000
_cell.length_c   1.000
_cell.angle_alpha   90.00
_cell.angle_beta   90.00
_cell.angle_gamma   90.00
#
_symmetry.space_group_name_H-M   'P 1'
#
loop_
_entity.id
_entity.type
_entity.pdbx_description
1 polymer ?
#
loop_
_entity_poly.entity_id
_entity_poly.type
_entity_poly.pdbx_seq_one_letter_code
_entity_poly.pdbx_strand_id
1 'polypeptide(L)'
;MKTQRRHELQTNTLADWLGHKIENVQPYSKAIVTVVLLACALGIAYMFISGRGIAEAGAAWKDFFGAVADRDVESLTEVHERHAGKEAGFWALQKVADEELGRGTRLLFRDREQANEALKVARKNYEAVKANAKRGSLLEQRSIFGLAQTLESMGELDDAKKQYKALASAAPESSLGKEAQQRLDSLENESTERFYAWFEKQEPKPPVAATGSNMPLDLPRDLTELSDRPDISAFPELSN
;
A
#
# COMPACT_ATOMS: atom_id res chain seq x y z
N MET A 1 2.81 -88.23 17.51
CA MET A 1 3.59 -87.20 18.23
C MET A 1 4.75 -86.63 17.38
N LYS A 2 4.46 -85.98 16.23
CA LYS A 2 5.51 -85.32 15.39
C LYS A 2 5.01 -84.03 14.73
N THR A 3 4.10 -83.29 15.37
CA THR A 3 3.46 -82.12 14.75
C THR A 3 3.52 -80.85 15.60
N GLN A 4 4.21 -80.86 16.74
CA GLN A 4 4.32 -79.69 17.64
C GLN A 4 5.70 -79.01 17.65
N ARG A 5 6.73 -79.56 16.98
CA ARG A 5 8.10 -78.99 16.94
C ARG A 5 8.46 -78.19 15.66
N ARG A 6 7.49 -77.89 14.78
CA ARG A 6 7.77 -77.16 13.53
C ARG A 6 7.22 -75.72 13.50
N HIS A 7 6.50 -75.28 14.52
CA HIS A 7 5.95 -73.93 14.59
C HIS A 7 6.75 -72.92 15.43
N GLU A 8 7.83 -73.33 16.11
CA GLU A 8 8.65 -72.42 16.92
C GLU A 8 9.82 -71.75 16.16
N LEU A 9 10.10 -72.15 14.91
CA LEU A 9 11.28 -71.68 14.16
C LEU A 9 10.97 -70.71 13.01
N GLN A 10 9.70 -70.36 12.77
CA GLN A 10 9.32 -69.44 11.68
C GLN A 10 8.89 -68.05 12.14
N THR A 11 8.69 -67.82 13.44
CA THR A 11 8.34 -66.49 13.96
C THR A 11 9.57 -65.62 14.27
N ASN A 12 10.78 -66.19 14.20
CA ASN A 12 12.01 -65.52 14.64
C ASN A 12 13.00 -65.18 13.52
N THR A 13 12.68 -65.38 12.24
CA THR A 13 13.59 -64.92 11.16
C THR A 13 13.53 -63.41 10.96
N LEU A 14 12.34 -62.81 11.14
CA LEU A 14 12.18 -61.36 11.10
C LEU A 14 12.80 -60.70 12.33
N ALA A 15 12.68 -61.35 13.50
CA ALA A 15 13.23 -60.86 14.76
C ALA A 15 14.75 -61.04 14.84
N ASP A 16 15.33 -62.13 14.33
CA ASP A 16 16.78 -62.25 14.15
C ASP A 16 17.33 -61.25 13.12
N TRP A 17 16.61 -61.02 12.01
CA TRP A 17 17.00 -60.00 11.02
C TRP A 17 16.93 -58.58 11.60
N LEU A 18 15.87 -58.27 12.36
CA LEU A 18 15.77 -57.01 13.09
C LEU A 18 16.88 -56.91 14.14
N GLY A 19 17.18 -57.99 14.85
CA GLY A 19 18.20 -58.07 15.90
C GLY A 19 19.60 -57.78 15.38
N HIS A 20 20.01 -58.43 14.28
CA HIS A 20 21.31 -58.16 13.64
C HIS A 20 21.38 -56.78 12.97
N LYS A 21 20.27 -56.23 12.47
CA LYS A 21 20.23 -54.84 12.00
C LYS A 21 20.31 -53.85 13.17
N ILE A 22 19.73 -54.17 14.32
CA ILE A 22 19.79 -53.38 15.56
C ILE A 22 21.19 -53.39 16.18
N GLU A 23 21.89 -54.52 16.18
CA GLU A 23 23.28 -54.62 16.65
C GLU A 23 24.23 -53.70 15.86
N ASN A 24 24.03 -53.59 14.54
CA ASN A 24 24.81 -52.70 13.69
C ASN A 24 24.47 -51.21 13.89
N VAL A 25 23.27 -50.90 14.37
CA VAL A 25 22.81 -49.53 14.67
C VAL A 25 23.11 -49.14 16.13
N GLN A 26 23.33 -50.11 17.01
CA GLN A 26 23.62 -49.91 18.44
C GLN A 26 24.72 -48.87 18.72
N PRO A 27 25.89 -48.86 18.03
CA PRO A 27 26.92 -47.86 18.29
C PRO A 27 26.51 -46.43 17.84
N TYR A 28 25.63 -46.32 16.84
CA TYR A 28 25.15 -45.04 16.29
C TYR A 28 23.83 -44.58 16.92
N SER A 29 23.19 -45.40 17.76
CA SER A 29 21.90 -45.10 18.40
C SER A 29 21.89 -43.74 19.11
N LYS A 30 22.95 -43.43 19.86
CA LYS A 30 23.11 -42.12 20.52
C LYS A 30 23.24 -40.96 19.53
N ALA A 31 23.94 -41.17 18.41
CA ALA A 31 24.09 -40.16 17.37
C ALA A 31 22.76 -39.93 16.63
N ILE A 32 22.04 -41.00 16.29
CA ILE A 32 20.71 -40.93 15.65
C ILE A 32 19.72 -40.21 16.56
N VAL A 33 19.65 -40.57 17.85
CA VAL A 33 18.78 -39.89 18.81
C VAL A 33 19.15 -38.41 18.95
N THR A 34 20.44 -38.08 19.01
CA THR A 34 20.89 -36.68 19.06
C THR A 34 20.46 -35.90 17.81
N VAL A 35 20.64 -36.46 16.61
CA VAL A 35 20.24 -35.82 15.35
C VAL A 35 18.72 -35.64 15.27
N VAL A 36 17.95 -36.66 15.67
CA VAL A 36 16.49 -36.58 15.70
C VAL A 36 16.02 -35.52 16.70
N LEU A 37 16.59 -35.48 17.91
CA LEU A 37 16.27 -34.45 18.90
C LEU A 37 16.61 -33.05 18.39
N LEU A 38 17.74 -32.89 17.71
CA LEU A 38 18.15 -31.61 17.14
C LEU A 38 17.23 -31.19 15.99
N ALA A 39 16.84 -32.13 15.11
CA ALA A 39 15.86 -31.87 14.06
C ALA A 39 14.47 -31.52 14.63
N CYS A 40 14.02 -32.21 15.68
CA CYS A 40 12.78 -31.88 16.38
C CYS A 40 12.86 -30.49 17.03
N ALA A 41 13.97 -30.14 17.69
CA ALA A 41 14.16 -28.82 18.27
C ALA A 41 14.13 -27.71 17.21
N LEU A 42 14.79 -27.92 16.07
CA LEU A 42 14.75 -26.99 14.93
C LEU A 42 13.34 -26.89 14.34
N GLY A 43 12.61 -28.00 14.21
CA GLY A 43 11.23 -28.02 13.74
C GLY A 43 10.27 -27.26 14.67
N ILE A 44 10.41 -27.44 15.99
CA ILE A 44 9.63 -26.72 17.00
C ILE A 44 9.95 -25.23 16.96
N ALA A 45 11.24 -24.86 16.87
CA ALA A 45 11.65 -23.46 16.73
C ALA A 45 11.05 -22.83 15.47
N TYR A 46 11.11 -23.53 14.33
CA TYR A 46 10.51 -23.07 13.08
C TYR A 46 8.98 -22.90 13.19
N MET A 47 8.28 -23.86 13.81
CA MET A 47 6.83 -23.79 14.01
C MET A 47 6.42 -22.63 14.91
N PHE A 48 7.19 -22.34 15.96
CA PHE A 48 6.94 -21.18 16.84
C PHE A 48 7.18 -19.84 16.14
N ILE A 49 8.22 -19.75 15.31
CA ILE A 49 8.55 -18.52 14.58
C ILE A 49 7.54 -18.27 13.45
N SER A 50 7.14 -19.32 12.73
CA SER A 50 6.18 -19.23 11.62
C SER A 50 4.74 -18.98 12.09
N GLY A 51 4.32 -19.54 13.22
CA GLY A 51 2.98 -19.34 13.77
C GLY A 51 2.70 -17.91 14.28
N ARG A 52 3.72 -17.23 14.83
CA ARG A 52 3.58 -15.84 15.33
C ARG A 52 3.32 -14.82 14.23
N GLY A 53 3.95 -14.98 13.07
CA GLY A 53 3.79 -14.07 11.94
C GLY A 53 2.37 -14.01 11.39
N ILE A 54 1.65 -15.14 11.35
CA ILE A 54 0.27 -15.23 10.84
C ILE A 54 -0.70 -14.54 11.81
N ALA A 55 -0.56 -14.78 13.12
CA ALA A 55 -1.41 -14.16 14.13
C ALA A 55 -1.20 -12.62 14.19
N GLU A 56 0.06 -12.17 14.14
CA GLU A 56 0.39 -10.74 14.09
C GLU A 56 -0.12 -10.08 12.80
N ALA A 57 0.04 -10.72 11.63
CA ALA A 57 -0.49 -10.20 10.39
C ALA A 57 -2.03 -10.10 10.44
N GLY A 58 -2.71 -11.10 11.00
CA GLY A 58 -4.15 -11.07 11.20
C GLY A 58 -4.61 -9.92 12.10
N ALA A 59 -3.89 -9.66 13.20
CA ALA A 59 -4.18 -8.52 14.08
C ALA A 59 -3.99 -7.17 13.36
N ALA A 60 -2.91 -7.03 12.57
CA ALA A 60 -2.64 -5.81 11.80
C ALA A 60 -3.75 -5.52 10.78
N TRP A 61 -4.21 -6.54 10.06
CA TRP A 61 -5.31 -6.38 9.11
C TRP A 61 -6.64 -6.06 9.79
N LYS A 62 -6.93 -6.68 10.94
CA LYS A 62 -8.12 -6.38 11.74
C LYS A 62 -8.13 -4.91 12.17
N ASP A 63 -7.01 -4.40 12.67
CA ASP A 63 -6.90 -3.00 13.10
C ASP A 63 -7.04 -2.04 11.90
N PHE A 64 -6.40 -2.34 10.77
CA PHE A 64 -6.54 -1.56 9.53
C PHE A 64 -8.00 -1.47 9.06
N PHE A 65 -8.70 -2.61 8.95
CA PHE A 65 -10.10 -2.60 8.51
C PHE A 65 -11.03 -1.91 9.51
N GLY A 66 -10.73 -1.99 10.81
CA GLY A 66 -11.43 -1.20 11.84
C GLY A 66 -11.28 0.31 11.58
N ALA A 67 -10.04 0.79 11.46
CA ALA A 67 -9.77 2.20 11.21
C ALA A 67 -10.39 2.72 9.90
N VAL A 68 -10.36 1.90 8.82
CA VAL A 68 -11.03 2.23 7.56
C VAL A 68 -12.55 2.35 7.73
N ALA A 69 -13.17 1.45 8.49
CA ALA A 69 -14.62 1.46 8.73
C ALA A 69 -15.06 2.70 9.50
N ASP A 70 -14.26 3.12 10.48
CA ASP A 70 -14.53 4.30 11.31
C ASP A 70 -14.26 5.63 10.59
N ARG A 71 -13.59 5.57 9.43
CA ARG A 71 -13.18 6.74 8.61
C ARG A 71 -12.33 7.75 9.39
N ASP A 72 -11.54 7.25 10.34
CA ASP A 72 -10.66 8.07 11.15
C ASP A 72 -9.21 7.98 10.64
N VAL A 73 -8.69 9.12 10.20
CA VAL A 73 -7.32 9.26 9.68
C VAL A 73 -6.28 9.10 10.79
N GLU A 74 -6.61 9.52 12.02
CA GLU A 74 -5.72 9.39 13.17
C GLU A 74 -5.54 7.90 13.53
N SER A 75 -6.64 7.16 13.64
CA SER A 75 -6.61 5.70 13.81
C SER A 75 -5.79 4.98 12.72
N LEU A 76 -5.86 5.41 11.46
CA LEU A 76 -5.04 4.83 10.38
C LEU A 76 -3.53 5.08 10.59
N THR A 77 -3.17 6.25 11.11
CA THR A 77 -1.78 6.58 11.45
C THR A 77 -1.30 5.69 12.60
N GLU A 78 -2.13 5.50 13.63
CA GLU A 78 -1.81 4.60 14.74
C GLU A 78 -1.63 3.14 14.28
N VAL A 79 -2.42 2.66 13.30
CA VAL A 79 -2.26 1.32 12.74
C VAL A 79 -0.87 1.15 12.12
N HIS A 80 -0.39 2.17 11.37
CA HIS A 80 0.96 2.15 10.81
C HIS A 80 2.04 2.07 11.90
N GLU A 81 1.90 2.88 12.96
CA GLU A 81 2.87 2.92 14.07
C GLU A 81 2.89 1.61 14.86
N ARG A 82 1.71 1.07 15.20
CA ARG A 82 1.57 -0.18 15.97
C ARG A 82 2.05 -1.40 15.19
N HIS A 83 1.84 -1.41 13.88
CA HIS A 83 2.19 -2.52 12.99
C HIS A 83 3.28 -2.13 12.00
N ALA A 84 4.28 -1.40 12.48
CA ALA A 84 5.40 -0.92 11.67
C ALA A 84 6.10 -2.06 10.93
N GLY A 85 6.37 -1.87 9.64
CA GLY A 85 7.00 -2.87 8.78
C GLY A 85 6.07 -4.02 8.34
N LYS A 86 4.81 -4.08 8.81
CA LYS A 86 3.81 -5.04 8.32
C LYS A 86 3.07 -4.44 7.13
N GLU A 87 2.64 -5.31 6.21
CA GLU A 87 1.93 -4.89 4.99
C GLU A 87 0.66 -4.07 5.29
N ALA A 88 -0.16 -4.50 6.27
CA ALA A 88 -1.35 -3.77 6.68
C ALA A 88 -1.04 -2.35 7.22
N GLY A 89 0.11 -2.18 7.89
CA GLY A 89 0.55 -0.87 8.35
C GLY A 89 0.91 0.08 7.19
N PHE A 90 1.46 -0.43 6.09
CA PHE A 90 1.68 0.38 4.89
C PHE A 90 0.40 0.63 4.09
N TRP A 91 -0.56 -0.28 4.09
CA TRP A 91 -1.90 -0.01 3.56
C TRP A 91 -2.64 1.07 4.36
N ALA A 92 -2.46 1.11 5.68
CA ALA A 92 -2.97 2.19 6.51
C ALA A 92 -2.35 3.53 6.13
N LEU A 93 -1.02 3.57 5.99
CA LEU A 93 -0.31 4.78 5.57
C LEU A 93 -0.67 5.24 4.15
N GLN A 94 -0.87 4.31 3.21
CA GLN A 94 -1.41 4.59 1.88
C GLN A 94 -2.79 5.24 1.98
N LYS A 95 -3.65 4.76 2.87
CA LYS A 95 -5.00 5.32 3.05
C LYS A 95 -4.97 6.72 3.66
N VAL A 96 -4.07 6.99 4.62
CA VAL A 96 -3.82 8.35 5.13
C VAL A 96 -3.41 9.28 3.99
N ALA A 97 -2.49 8.84 3.12
CA ALA A 97 -2.07 9.62 1.96
C ALA A 97 -3.22 9.89 0.98
N ASP A 98 -4.06 8.88 0.70
CA ASP A 98 -5.26 9.02 -0.15
C ASP A 98 -6.24 10.07 0.42
N GLU A 99 -6.47 10.10 1.75
CA GLU A 99 -7.35 11.08 2.40
C GLU A 99 -6.77 12.50 2.36
N GLU A 100 -5.46 12.65 2.61
CA GLU A 100 -4.78 13.94 2.56
C GLU A 100 -4.66 14.49 1.14
N LEU A 101 -4.46 13.64 0.13
CA LEU A 101 -4.56 14.03 -1.28
C LEU A 101 -5.97 14.53 -1.60
N GLY A 102 -7.00 13.80 -1.17
CA GLY A 102 -8.39 14.21 -1.33
C GLY A 102 -8.70 15.55 -0.64
N ARG A 103 -8.16 15.76 0.56
CA ARG A 103 -8.31 17.01 1.31
C ARG A 103 -7.60 18.16 0.60
N GLY A 104 -6.33 17.96 0.22
CA GLY A 104 -5.51 18.96 -0.46
C GLY A 104 -6.14 19.42 -1.78
N THR A 105 -6.52 18.48 -2.63
CA THR A 105 -7.16 18.78 -3.93
C THR A 105 -8.45 19.59 -3.79
N ARG A 106 -9.30 19.30 -2.80
CA ARG A 106 -10.51 20.11 -2.52
C ARG A 106 -10.16 21.52 -2.03
N LEU A 107 -9.11 21.64 -1.23
CA LEU A 107 -8.68 22.92 -0.66
C LEU A 107 -7.96 23.82 -1.66
N LEU A 108 -7.35 23.27 -2.72
CA LEU A 108 -6.65 24.08 -3.75
C LEU A 108 -7.51 25.22 -4.33
N PHE A 109 -8.83 25.06 -4.33
CA PHE A 109 -9.80 26.03 -4.86
C PHE A 109 -10.35 27.01 -3.82
N ARG A 110 -9.94 26.91 -2.54
CA ARG A 110 -10.54 27.67 -1.43
C ARG A 110 -9.51 28.18 -0.41
N ASP A 111 -8.51 27.38 -0.11
CA ASP A 111 -7.47 27.65 0.88
C ASP A 111 -6.18 26.93 0.45
N ARG A 112 -5.35 27.65 -0.31
CA ARG A 112 -4.13 27.08 -0.89
C ARG A 112 -3.06 26.77 0.17
N GLU A 113 -3.04 27.49 1.29
CA GLU A 113 -2.12 27.21 2.39
C GLU A 113 -2.43 25.86 3.01
N GLN A 114 -3.68 25.63 3.43
CA GLN A 114 -4.08 24.34 3.98
C GLN A 114 -4.02 23.21 2.95
N ALA A 115 -4.26 23.51 1.66
CA ALA A 115 -4.08 22.55 0.59
C ALA A 115 -2.62 22.06 0.52
N ASN A 116 -1.66 22.99 0.55
CA ASN A 116 -0.24 22.66 0.49
C ASN A 116 0.21 21.83 1.70
N GLU A 117 -0.29 22.13 2.90
CA GLU A 117 0.02 21.30 4.08
C GLU A 117 -0.53 19.88 3.94
N ALA A 118 -1.76 19.71 3.45
CA ALA A 118 -2.33 18.40 3.16
C ALA A 118 -1.50 17.62 2.12
N LEU A 119 -1.17 18.26 1.00
CA LEU A 119 -0.43 17.65 -0.09
C LEU A 119 1.00 17.25 0.32
N LYS A 120 1.66 18.03 1.20
CA LYS A 120 2.96 17.65 1.78
C LYS A 120 2.87 16.37 2.61
N VAL A 121 1.82 16.22 3.41
CA VAL A 121 1.58 15.00 4.21
C VAL A 121 1.32 13.81 3.28
N ALA A 122 0.47 13.99 2.26
CA ALA A 122 0.21 12.96 1.25
C ALA A 122 1.51 12.51 0.55
N ARG A 123 2.33 13.46 0.08
CA ARG A 123 3.62 13.18 -0.57
C ARG A 123 4.53 12.35 0.32
N LYS A 124 4.75 12.80 1.57
CA LYS A 124 5.59 12.10 2.55
C LYS A 124 5.13 10.64 2.75
N ASN A 125 3.84 10.44 2.89
CA ASN A 125 3.28 9.12 3.17
C ASN A 125 3.34 8.21 1.94
N TYR A 126 3.04 8.71 0.74
CA TYR A 126 3.22 7.92 -0.48
C TYR A 126 4.68 7.54 -0.74
N GLU A 127 5.64 8.45 -0.50
CA GLU A 127 7.06 8.14 -0.60
C GLU A 127 7.48 7.03 0.38
N ALA A 128 7.00 7.11 1.63
CA ALA A 128 7.25 6.08 2.63
C ALA A 128 6.65 4.72 2.23
N VAL A 129 5.43 4.69 1.71
CA VAL A 129 4.80 3.45 1.21
C VAL A 129 5.58 2.91 0.02
N LYS A 130 5.88 3.75 -0.98
CA LYS A 130 6.63 3.37 -2.19
C LYS A 130 8.00 2.77 -1.83
N ALA A 131 8.70 3.33 -0.84
CA ALA A 131 10.01 2.86 -0.43
C ALA A 131 9.99 1.48 0.25
N ASN A 132 8.86 1.07 0.83
CA ASN A 132 8.74 -0.15 1.63
C ASN A 132 7.81 -1.20 1.04
N ALA A 133 6.98 -0.83 0.06
CA ALA A 133 6.09 -1.75 -0.61
C ALA A 133 6.89 -2.81 -1.38
N LYS A 134 6.33 -4.03 -1.45
CA LYS A 134 6.93 -5.09 -2.26
C LYS A 134 6.93 -4.68 -3.73
N ARG A 135 8.07 -4.79 -4.39
CA ARG A 135 8.20 -4.47 -5.82
C ARG A 135 7.22 -5.27 -6.69
N GLY A 136 6.56 -4.60 -7.61
CA GLY A 136 5.49 -5.11 -8.48
C GLY A 136 4.12 -5.23 -7.81
N SER A 137 4.02 -5.00 -6.49
CA SER A 137 2.74 -5.16 -5.77
C SER A 137 1.73 -4.06 -6.14
N LEU A 138 0.45 -4.35 -5.91
CA LEU A 138 -0.61 -3.35 -6.05
C LEU A 138 -0.36 -2.13 -5.16
N LEU A 139 0.17 -2.34 -3.94
CA LEU A 139 0.47 -1.26 -3.01
C LEU A 139 1.54 -0.32 -3.57
N GLU A 140 2.62 -0.86 -4.15
CA GLU A 140 3.65 -0.05 -4.81
C GLU A 140 3.04 0.76 -5.97
N GLN A 141 2.27 0.11 -6.85
CA GLN A 141 1.63 0.78 -7.99
C GLN A 141 0.68 1.91 -7.53
N ARG A 142 -0.14 1.67 -6.51
CA ARG A 142 -1.03 2.69 -5.94
C ARG A 142 -0.26 3.85 -5.33
N SER A 143 0.84 3.57 -4.62
CA SER A 143 1.67 4.61 -4.02
C SER A 143 2.36 5.49 -5.05
N ILE A 144 2.85 4.91 -6.16
CA ILE A 144 3.48 5.67 -7.25
C ILE A 144 2.43 6.54 -7.96
N PHE A 145 1.24 5.98 -8.21
CA PHE A 145 0.15 6.72 -8.84
C PHE A 145 -0.33 7.89 -7.97
N GLY A 146 -0.62 7.63 -6.69
CA GLY A 146 -1.03 8.68 -5.74
C GLY A 146 0.05 9.75 -5.52
N LEU A 147 1.33 9.36 -5.50
CA LEU A 147 2.44 10.31 -5.47
C LEU A 147 2.44 11.22 -6.71
N ALA A 148 2.24 10.65 -7.90
CA ALA A 148 2.16 11.41 -9.14
C ALA A 148 1.00 12.43 -9.11
N GLN A 149 -0.18 12.00 -8.66
CA GLN A 149 -1.34 12.88 -8.49
C GLN A 149 -1.09 13.99 -7.45
N THR A 150 -0.36 13.69 -6.39
CA THR A 150 0.01 14.66 -5.36
C THR A 150 0.96 15.71 -5.92
N LEU A 151 2.02 15.29 -6.62
CA LEU A 151 2.97 16.20 -7.28
C LEU A 151 2.28 17.07 -8.33
N GLU A 152 1.39 16.49 -9.13
CA GLU A 152 0.56 17.20 -10.11
C GLU A 152 -0.31 18.25 -9.42
N SER A 153 -0.95 17.90 -8.31
CA SER A 153 -1.77 18.81 -7.49
C SER A 153 -0.96 19.94 -6.86
N MET A 154 0.32 19.71 -6.57
CA MET A 154 1.26 20.72 -6.07
C MET A 154 1.83 21.61 -7.18
N GLY A 155 1.54 21.33 -8.45
CA GLY A 155 2.13 22.02 -9.60
C GLY A 155 3.54 21.55 -9.96
N GLU A 156 4.05 20.50 -9.31
CA GLU A 156 5.37 19.89 -9.57
C GLU A 156 5.29 18.95 -10.80
N LEU A 157 4.92 19.49 -11.96
CA LEU A 157 4.52 18.72 -13.14
C LEU A 157 5.62 17.81 -13.70
N ASP A 158 6.87 18.25 -13.69
CA ASP A 158 7.99 17.45 -14.17
C ASP A 158 8.19 16.19 -13.32
N ASP A 159 8.06 16.32 -12.01
CA ASP A 159 8.19 15.19 -11.09
C ASP A 159 6.96 14.28 -11.14
N ALA A 160 5.76 14.84 -11.33
CA ALA A 160 4.55 14.08 -11.60
C ALA A 160 4.70 13.21 -12.86
N LYS A 161 5.14 13.80 -13.98
CA LYS A 161 5.42 13.10 -15.25
C LYS A 161 6.41 11.96 -15.06
N LYS A 162 7.48 12.17 -14.28
CA LYS A 162 8.45 11.10 -13.96
C LYS A 162 7.80 9.93 -13.25
N GLN A 163 6.93 10.17 -12.27
CA GLN A 163 6.25 9.09 -11.54
C GLN A 163 5.22 8.35 -12.42
N TYR A 164 4.41 9.08 -13.19
CA TYR A 164 3.47 8.46 -14.13
C TYR A 164 4.20 7.59 -15.16
N LYS A 165 5.28 8.12 -15.76
CA LYS A 165 6.12 7.37 -16.71
C LYS A 165 6.73 6.12 -16.08
N ALA A 166 7.24 6.22 -14.85
CA ALA A 166 7.80 5.07 -14.14
C ALA A 166 6.76 3.97 -13.94
N LEU A 167 5.53 4.33 -13.55
CA LEU A 167 4.44 3.37 -13.36
C LEU A 167 3.95 2.77 -14.68
N ALA A 168 3.72 3.59 -15.70
CA ALA A 168 3.29 3.14 -17.02
C ALA A 168 4.30 2.17 -17.65
N SER A 169 5.60 2.42 -17.43
CA SER A 169 6.68 1.55 -17.93
C SER A 169 6.81 0.25 -17.12
N ALA A 170 6.65 0.32 -15.80
CA ALA A 170 6.83 -0.84 -14.91
C ALA A 170 5.62 -1.78 -14.89
N ALA A 171 4.41 -1.27 -15.15
CA ALA A 171 3.17 -2.02 -15.09
C ALA A 171 2.19 -1.67 -16.24
N PRO A 172 2.60 -1.74 -17.52
CA PRO A 172 1.81 -1.27 -18.65
C PRO A 172 0.45 -1.95 -18.81
N GLU A 173 0.33 -3.21 -18.37
CA GLU A 173 -0.92 -3.97 -18.45
C GLU A 173 -1.86 -3.76 -17.26
N SER A 174 -1.39 -3.15 -16.18
CA SER A 174 -2.25 -2.89 -15.02
C SER A 174 -3.16 -1.69 -15.29
N SER A 175 -4.33 -1.67 -14.64
CA SER A 175 -5.25 -0.53 -14.75
C SER A 175 -4.59 0.79 -14.37
N LEU A 176 -3.73 0.78 -13.34
CA LEU A 176 -2.99 1.96 -12.89
C LEU A 176 -1.89 2.38 -13.86
N GLY A 177 -1.21 1.43 -14.52
CA GLY A 177 -0.24 1.75 -15.56
C GLY A 177 -0.89 2.38 -16.79
N LYS A 178 -2.06 1.88 -17.19
CA LYS A 178 -2.85 2.45 -18.31
C LYS A 178 -3.33 3.87 -17.98
N GLU A 179 -3.89 4.08 -16.79
CA GLU A 179 -4.29 5.40 -16.32
C GLU A 179 -3.10 6.36 -16.22
N ALA A 180 -1.94 5.89 -15.72
CA ALA A 180 -0.73 6.67 -15.65
C ALA A 180 -0.24 7.10 -17.05
N GLN A 181 -0.32 6.23 -18.05
CA GLN A 181 0.01 6.58 -19.43
C GLN A 181 -0.94 7.64 -19.97
N GLN A 182 -2.26 7.47 -19.80
CA GLN A 182 -3.25 8.44 -20.24
C GLN A 182 -3.04 9.82 -19.59
N ARG A 183 -2.67 9.84 -18.31
CA ARG A 183 -2.32 11.09 -17.63
C ARG A 183 -1.01 11.69 -18.10
N LEU A 184 0.01 10.89 -18.36
CA LEU A 184 1.25 11.36 -18.95
C LEU A 184 1.00 12.04 -20.31
N ASP A 185 0.25 11.37 -21.19
CA ASP A 185 -0.13 11.92 -22.50
C ASP A 185 -0.90 13.24 -22.36
N SER A 186 -1.81 13.31 -21.38
CA SER A 186 -2.57 14.53 -21.08
C SER A 186 -1.67 15.68 -20.63
N LEU A 187 -0.66 15.41 -19.80
CA LEU A 187 0.28 16.42 -19.28
C LEU A 187 1.30 16.88 -20.34
N GLU A 188 1.43 16.17 -21.45
CA GLU A 188 2.23 16.58 -22.61
C GLU A 188 1.44 17.48 -23.59
N ASN A 189 0.13 17.58 -23.44
CA ASN A 189 -0.71 18.46 -24.25
C ASN A 189 -0.56 19.93 -23.83
N GLU A 190 -0.43 20.80 -24.83
CA GLU A 190 -0.24 22.25 -24.65
C GLU A 190 -1.43 22.90 -23.90
N SER A 191 -2.65 22.39 -24.08
CA SER A 191 -3.84 22.90 -23.38
C SER A 191 -3.79 22.63 -21.88
N THR A 192 -3.32 21.45 -21.47
CA THR A 192 -3.12 21.09 -20.07
C THR A 192 -2.04 21.95 -19.43
N GLU A 193 -0.93 22.20 -20.14
CA GLU A 193 0.14 23.09 -19.66
C GLU A 193 -0.38 24.52 -19.43
N ARG A 194 -1.16 25.05 -20.39
CA ARG A 194 -1.79 26.37 -20.24
C ARG A 194 -2.74 26.43 -19.05
N PHE A 195 -3.51 25.38 -18.80
CA PHE A 195 -4.38 25.31 -17.62
C PHE A 195 -3.59 25.37 -16.33
N TYR A 196 -2.52 24.58 -16.18
CA TYR A 196 -1.69 24.62 -14.97
C TYR A 196 -1.03 25.98 -14.76
N ALA A 197 -0.47 26.58 -15.82
CA ALA A 197 0.12 27.92 -15.77
C ALA A 197 -0.91 29.02 -15.41
N TRP A 198 -2.17 28.84 -15.82
CA TRP A 198 -3.27 29.71 -15.40
C TRP A 198 -3.68 29.47 -13.95
N PHE A 199 -3.80 28.21 -13.54
CA PHE A 199 -4.27 27.81 -12.22
C PHE A 199 -3.28 28.20 -11.13
N GLU A 200 -1.98 28.12 -11.42
CA GLU A 200 -0.91 28.54 -10.51
C GLU A 200 -1.06 30.00 -10.08
N LYS A 201 -1.54 30.88 -10.97
CA LYS A 201 -1.74 32.32 -10.70
C LYS A 201 -2.98 32.63 -9.88
N GLN A 202 -3.85 31.64 -9.62
CA GLN A 202 -5.08 31.84 -8.86
C GLN A 202 -4.79 31.83 -7.36
N GLU A 203 -5.31 32.83 -6.63
CA GLU A 203 -5.23 32.94 -5.17
C GLU A 203 -6.64 32.93 -4.56
N PRO A 204 -7.31 31.76 -4.53
CA PRO A 204 -8.63 31.66 -3.92
C PRO A 204 -8.53 31.93 -2.41
N LYS A 205 -9.42 32.80 -1.92
CA LYS A 205 -9.53 33.11 -0.49
C LYS A 205 -10.66 32.32 0.15
N PRO A 206 -10.51 31.89 1.42
CA PRO A 206 -11.59 31.25 2.14
C PRO A 206 -12.81 32.16 2.20
N PRO A 207 -14.04 31.61 2.06
CA PRO A 207 -15.24 32.40 2.29
C PRO A 207 -15.23 32.95 3.73
N VAL A 208 -15.45 34.25 3.88
CA VAL A 208 -15.56 34.88 5.20
C VAL A 208 -16.73 34.24 5.95
N ALA A 209 -16.48 33.73 7.17
CA ALA A 209 -17.49 33.08 7.98
C ALA A 209 -18.68 34.03 8.21
N ALA A 210 -19.88 33.61 7.78
CA ALA A 210 -21.10 34.39 7.91
C ALA A 210 -21.46 34.58 9.40
N THR A 211 -21.05 35.72 9.95
CA THR A 211 -21.49 36.18 11.27
C THR A 211 -22.60 37.20 11.07
N GLY A 212 -23.83 36.71 10.95
CA GLY A 212 -25.04 37.54 10.95
C GLY A 212 -26.00 37.28 9.80
N SER A 213 -27.29 37.25 10.11
CA SER A 213 -28.44 36.97 9.24
C SER A 213 -28.75 38.06 8.21
N ASN A 214 -27.77 38.88 7.82
CA ASN A 214 -27.98 39.98 6.87
C ASN A 214 -26.66 40.32 6.15
N MET A 215 -26.33 39.58 5.09
CA MET A 215 -25.29 40.00 4.15
C MET A 215 -25.93 40.30 2.79
N PRO A 216 -25.61 41.46 2.18
CA PRO A 216 -25.83 41.65 0.76
C PRO A 216 -25.03 40.58 0.01
N LEU A 217 -25.62 40.04 -1.06
CA LEU A 217 -24.91 39.18 -1.99
C LEU A 217 -23.80 40.02 -2.64
N ASP A 218 -22.59 39.98 -2.10
CA ASP A 218 -21.41 40.68 -2.65
C ASP A 218 -20.85 39.85 -3.81
N LEU A 219 -21.69 39.66 -4.83
CA LEU A 219 -21.26 39.16 -6.12
C LEU A 219 -20.46 40.27 -6.80
N PRO A 220 -19.35 39.95 -7.49
CA PRO A 220 -18.68 40.89 -8.38
C PRO A 220 -19.74 41.52 -9.28
N ARG A 221 -19.93 42.84 -9.14
CA ARG A 221 -20.96 43.57 -9.89
C ARG A 221 -20.56 43.71 -11.35
N ASP A 222 -19.27 43.56 -11.61
CA ASP A 222 -18.66 43.58 -12.91
C ASP A 222 -18.07 42.20 -13.24
N LEU A 223 -18.52 41.60 -14.34
CA LEU A 223 -18.02 40.32 -14.82
C LEU A 223 -16.55 40.39 -15.28
N THR A 224 -16.00 41.59 -15.44
CA THR A 224 -14.57 41.82 -15.70
C THR A 224 -13.70 41.73 -14.44
N GLU A 225 -14.30 41.72 -13.24
CA GLU A 225 -13.61 41.41 -11.97
C GLU A 225 -13.48 39.90 -11.73
N LEU A 226 -14.14 39.07 -12.54
CA LEU A 226 -13.91 37.63 -12.54
C LEU A 226 -12.51 37.37 -13.09
N SER A 227 -11.73 36.52 -12.41
CA SER A 227 -10.46 36.07 -12.95
C SER A 227 -10.65 35.50 -14.36
N ASP A 228 -9.73 35.86 -15.27
CA ASP A 228 -9.71 35.36 -16.65
C ASP A 228 -9.97 33.86 -16.63
N ARG A 229 -10.94 33.37 -17.41
CA ARG A 229 -11.23 31.93 -17.46
C ARG A 229 -10.19 31.26 -18.35
N PRO A 230 -9.70 30.06 -17.99
CA PRO A 230 -8.85 29.31 -18.90
C PRO A 230 -9.66 29.02 -20.17
N ASP A 231 -9.02 29.08 -21.34
CA ASP A 231 -9.66 28.67 -22.59
C ASP A 231 -9.91 27.16 -22.56
N ILE A 232 -11.14 26.80 -22.19
CA ILE A 232 -11.57 25.41 -22.04
C ILE A 232 -11.93 24.74 -23.37
N SER A 233 -11.91 25.48 -24.49
CA SER A 233 -12.25 24.93 -25.80
C SER A 233 -11.24 23.89 -26.31
N ALA A 234 -10.06 23.84 -25.70
CA ALA A 234 -8.97 22.93 -26.03
C ALA A 234 -8.90 21.68 -25.12
N PHE A 235 -9.83 21.51 -24.18
CA PHE A 235 -9.98 20.22 -23.49
C PHE A 235 -10.78 19.27 -24.39
N PRO A 236 -10.29 18.04 -24.63
CA PRO A 236 -11.10 17.05 -25.34
C PRO A 236 -12.42 16.88 -24.61
N GLU A 237 -13.56 16.95 -25.33
CA GLU A 237 -14.86 16.69 -24.74
C GLU A 237 -14.81 15.33 -24.04
N LEU A 238 -15.14 15.31 -22.75
CA LEU A 238 -15.33 14.07 -22.02
C LEU A 238 -16.49 13.34 -22.69
N SER A 239 -16.18 12.39 -23.57
CA SER A 239 -17.17 11.52 -24.19
C SER A 239 -17.86 10.73 -23.08
N ASN A 240 -19.16 11.00 -22.89
CA ASN A 240 -20.04 10.26 -21.97
C ASN A 240 -20.04 8.76 -22.24
#